data_AF-A0AAW1RUE5-F1
#
_entry.id   AF-A0AAW1RUE5-F1
#
_cell.length_a   1.000
_cell.length_b   1.000
_cell.length_c   1.000
_cell.angle_alpha   90.00
_cell.angle_beta   90.00
_cell.angle_gamma   90.00
#
_symmetry.space_group_name_H-M   'P 1'
#
loop_
_entity.id
_entity.type
_entity.pdbx_description
1 polymer ?
#
loop_
_entity_poly.entity_id
_entity_poly.type
_entity_poly.pdbx_seq_one_letter_code
_entity_poly.pdbx_strand_id
1 'polypeptide(L)'
;MEKLLAQAAPRGPRSIKTEDGGALLALSLHCLMCQQGFTPARRRLAEDWNKRFTDEWVFEYRRAGCKNTFVLHCSLQAASGKMFVNLREDGNSSNTHCVGLLLSRYVKRPALASPDWRGLPAEAEALEGMFTTYVTAPLLASAVPSQGRGGYAASLPQWLAELPQVLHRREVYIPLAVVATAAVVFFALRQRPNVAQNR
;
A
#
# COMPACT_ATOMS: atom_id res chain seq x y z
N MET A 1 3.42 -11.51 11.70
CA MET A 1 4.55 -10.66 11.24
C MET A 1 5.92 -11.13 11.74
N GLU A 2 6.17 -11.18 13.05
CA GLU A 2 7.51 -11.41 13.64
C GLU A 2 8.25 -12.64 13.08
N LYS A 3 7.56 -13.78 12.95
CA LYS A 3 8.14 -15.01 12.37
C LYS A 3 8.65 -14.81 10.94
N LEU A 4 7.93 -14.04 10.12
CA LEU A 4 8.32 -13.76 8.73
C LEU A 4 9.53 -12.83 8.68
N LEU A 5 9.58 -11.83 9.57
CA LEU A 5 10.75 -10.95 9.71
C LEU A 5 12.00 -11.74 10.13
N ALA A 6 11.86 -12.63 11.10
CA ALA A 6 12.96 -13.50 11.54
C ALA A 6 13.47 -14.42 10.42
N GLN A 7 12.57 -14.89 9.54
CA GLN A 7 12.96 -15.68 8.38
C GLN A 7 13.64 -14.84 7.29
N ALA A 8 13.14 -13.63 7.02
CA ALA A 8 13.67 -12.76 5.99
C ALA A 8 15.01 -12.12 6.39
N ALA A 9 15.18 -11.81 7.68
CA ALA A 9 16.39 -11.21 8.26
C ALA A 9 16.79 -11.95 9.57
N PRO A 10 17.41 -13.13 9.46
CA PRO A 10 17.72 -13.99 10.62
C PRO A 10 18.78 -13.41 11.56
N ARG A 11 19.55 -12.41 11.11
CA ARG A 11 20.50 -11.68 11.95
C ARG A 11 19.84 -10.62 12.85
N GLY A 12 18.51 -10.54 12.85
CA GLY A 12 17.74 -9.62 13.68
C GLY A 12 17.69 -8.17 13.17
N PRO A 13 16.96 -7.28 13.87
CA PRO A 13 16.78 -5.89 13.47
C PRO A 13 18.08 -5.12 13.29
N ARG A 14 19.10 -5.43 14.10
CA ARG A 14 20.44 -4.80 14.05
C ARG A 14 21.17 -5.01 12.73
N SER A 15 20.75 -5.98 11.92
CA SER A 15 21.32 -6.20 10.59
C SER A 15 20.81 -5.21 9.54
N ILE A 16 19.76 -4.45 9.87
CA ILE A 16 19.21 -3.39 9.04
C ILE A 16 20.06 -2.13 9.24
N LYS A 17 20.81 -1.75 8.20
CA LYS A 17 21.83 -0.70 8.27
C LYS A 17 21.30 0.74 8.11
N THR A 18 20.00 0.92 7.92
CA THR A 18 19.40 2.25 7.74
C THR A 18 19.11 2.89 9.08
N GLU A 19 19.58 4.12 9.30
CA GLU A 19 19.35 4.86 10.55
C GLU A 19 17.89 5.34 10.70
N ASP A 20 17.21 5.62 9.57
CA ASP A 20 15.82 6.08 9.54
C ASP A 20 14.79 4.97 9.83
N GLY A 21 15.13 3.71 9.55
CA GLY A 21 14.25 2.56 9.69
C GLY A 21 13.37 2.25 8.46
N GLY A 22 13.60 2.94 7.34
CA GLY A 22 12.95 2.71 6.05
C GLY A 22 13.12 1.27 5.57
N ALA A 23 14.33 0.71 5.64
CA ALA A 23 14.54 -0.69 5.25
C ALA A 23 13.75 -1.67 6.14
N LEU A 24 13.49 -1.36 7.40
CA LEU A 24 12.64 -2.17 8.28
C LEU A 24 11.18 -2.13 7.83
N LEU A 25 10.67 -0.95 7.46
CA LEU A 25 9.31 -0.81 6.92
C LEU A 25 9.18 -1.52 5.57
N ALA A 26 10.16 -1.38 4.68
CA ALA A 26 10.21 -2.08 3.40
C ALA A 26 10.23 -3.62 3.59
N LEU A 27 11.02 -4.12 4.55
CA LEU A 27 11.06 -5.54 4.90
C LEU A 27 9.71 -6.03 5.46
N SER A 28 9.03 -5.20 6.25
CA SER A 28 7.71 -5.52 6.79
C SER A 28 6.67 -5.66 5.66
N LEU A 29 6.71 -4.77 4.67
CA LEU A 29 5.87 -4.85 3.47
C LEU A 29 6.20 -6.09 2.64
N HIS A 30 7.49 -6.45 2.53
CA HIS A 30 7.89 -7.71 1.90
C HIS A 30 7.28 -8.93 2.61
N CYS A 31 7.30 -8.96 3.94
CA CYS A 31 6.67 -10.02 4.72
C CYS A 31 5.15 -10.06 4.51
N LEU A 32 4.47 -8.91 4.40
CA LEU A 32 3.05 -8.86 4.05
C LEU A 32 2.76 -9.44 2.67
N MET A 33 3.60 -9.17 1.67
CA MET A 33 3.48 -9.80 0.34
C MET A 33 3.56 -11.33 0.47
N CYS A 34 4.55 -11.85 1.20
CA CYS A 34 4.70 -13.30 1.43
C CYS A 34 3.50 -13.90 2.17
N GLN A 35 2.97 -13.20 3.18
CA GLN A 35 1.77 -13.60 3.93
C GLN A 35 0.53 -13.68 3.04
N GLN A 36 0.44 -12.79 2.04
CA GLN A 36 -0.66 -12.75 1.06
C GLN A 36 -0.51 -13.78 -0.07
N GLY A 37 0.49 -14.69 -0.01
CA GLY A 37 0.68 -15.77 -0.99
C GLY A 37 1.53 -15.40 -2.20
N PHE A 38 2.23 -14.25 -2.16
CA PHE A 38 3.24 -13.94 -3.17
C PHE A 38 4.55 -14.64 -2.83
N THR A 39 5.15 -15.27 -3.83
CA THR A 39 6.46 -15.94 -3.72
C THR A 39 7.53 -15.02 -4.30
N PRO A 40 8.57 -14.64 -3.55
CA PRO A 40 9.62 -13.79 -4.09
C PRO A 40 10.34 -14.49 -5.25
N ALA A 41 10.67 -13.74 -6.31
CA ALA A 41 11.36 -14.26 -7.48
C ALA A 41 12.74 -14.83 -7.12
N ARG A 42 13.37 -14.29 -6.07
CA ARG A 42 14.59 -14.81 -5.45
C ARG A 42 14.24 -15.44 -4.10
N ARG A 43 14.67 -16.68 -3.87
CA ARG A 43 14.40 -17.43 -2.62
C ARG A 43 14.96 -16.74 -1.37
N ARG A 44 16.02 -15.95 -1.51
CA ARG A 44 16.64 -15.16 -0.45
C ARG A 44 16.74 -13.72 -0.91
N LEU A 45 16.60 -12.77 0.02
CA LEU A 45 16.94 -11.38 -0.23
C LEU A 45 18.41 -11.32 -0.68
N ALA A 46 18.69 -10.53 -1.70
CA ALA A 46 20.06 -10.33 -2.19
C ALA A 46 20.92 -9.72 -1.08
N GLU A 47 22.22 -10.04 -0.98
CA GLU A 47 23.07 -9.52 0.10
C GLU A 47 23.21 -7.98 0.12
N ASP A 48 22.79 -7.34 -0.96
CA ASP A 48 22.79 -5.91 -1.23
C ASP A 48 21.37 -5.31 -1.34
N TRP A 49 20.33 -6.06 -0.94
CA TRP A 49 18.93 -5.62 -1.06
C TRP A 49 18.66 -4.26 -0.40
N ASN A 50 19.45 -3.90 0.60
CA ASN A 50 19.40 -2.63 1.34
C ASN A 50 20.68 -1.78 1.19
N LYS A 51 21.51 -2.03 0.16
CA LYS A 51 22.77 -1.31 -0.07
C LYS A 51 22.81 -0.56 -1.40
N ARG A 52 22.02 -0.98 -2.39
CA ARG A 52 22.09 -0.45 -3.76
C ARG A 52 21.62 1.00 -3.86
N PHE A 53 20.54 1.33 -3.16
CA PHE A 53 19.99 2.67 -3.05
C PHE A 53 19.67 2.90 -1.58
N THR A 54 20.07 4.06 -1.05
CA THR A 54 19.93 4.35 0.39
C THR A 54 18.46 4.37 0.82
N ASP A 55 17.60 4.89 -0.04
CA ASP A 55 16.19 5.17 0.25
C ASP A 55 15.21 4.40 -0.65
N GLU A 56 15.68 3.41 -1.42
CA GLU A 56 14.84 2.64 -2.34
C GLU A 56 15.05 1.13 -2.20
N TRP A 57 13.93 0.40 -2.16
CA TRP A 57 13.92 -1.06 -2.07
C TRP A 57 12.95 -1.64 -3.10
N VAL A 58 13.43 -2.58 -3.91
CA VAL A 58 12.64 -3.23 -4.95
C VAL A 58 12.62 -4.73 -4.71
N PHE A 59 11.42 -5.29 -4.66
CA PHE A 59 11.19 -6.72 -4.51
C PHE A 59 10.33 -7.23 -5.67
N GLU A 60 10.73 -8.36 -6.24
CA GLU A 60 9.99 -9.01 -7.33
C GLU A 60 9.33 -10.28 -6.82
N TYR A 61 8.12 -10.55 -7.29
CA TYR A 61 7.30 -11.68 -6.86
C TYR A 61 6.62 -12.39 -8.02
N ARG A 62 6.22 -13.63 -7.76
CA ARG A 62 5.27 -14.42 -8.55
C ARG A 62 4.12 -14.82 -7.64
N ARG A 63 2.95 -15.11 -8.22
CA ARG A 63 1.81 -15.66 -7.48
C ARG A 63 1.16 -16.76 -8.29
N ALA A 64 0.76 -17.84 -7.64
CA ALA A 64 0.04 -18.93 -8.29
C ALA A 64 -1.27 -18.40 -8.91
N GLY A 65 -1.57 -18.82 -10.14
CA GLY A 65 -2.75 -18.38 -10.88
C GLY A 65 -2.62 -17.03 -11.61
N CYS A 66 -1.54 -16.28 -11.39
CA CYS A 66 -1.26 -15.04 -12.10
C CYS A 66 -0.23 -15.29 -13.22
N LYS A 67 -0.42 -14.67 -14.39
CA LYS A 67 0.48 -14.81 -15.53
C LYS A 67 1.81 -14.10 -15.30
N ASN A 68 1.76 -12.89 -14.76
CA ASN A 68 2.90 -11.99 -14.73
C ASN A 68 3.59 -11.97 -13.36
N THR A 69 4.75 -11.33 -13.31
CA THR A 69 5.45 -10.99 -12.08
C THR A 69 4.87 -9.72 -11.46
N PHE A 70 5.10 -9.54 -10.17
CA PHE A 70 4.70 -8.33 -9.42
C PHE A 70 5.93 -7.66 -8.84
N VAL A 71 5.97 -6.33 -8.88
CA VAL A 71 7.11 -5.54 -8.40
C VAL A 71 6.62 -4.61 -7.31
N LEU A 72 7.11 -4.84 -6.09
CA LEU A 72 6.96 -3.93 -4.96
C LEU A 72 8.16 -2.98 -4.94
N HIS A 73 7.91 -1.70 -5.13
CA HIS A 73 8.90 -0.64 -5.03
C HIS A 73 8.55 0.27 -3.83
N CYS A 74 9.46 0.37 -2.89
CA CYS A 74 9.36 1.24 -1.73
C CYS A 74 10.42 2.35 -1.86
N SER A 75 10.01 3.62 -1.77
CA SER A 75 10.91 4.78 -1.81
C SER A 75 10.65 5.67 -0.60
N LEU A 76 11.69 5.98 0.17
CA LEU A 76 11.63 6.85 1.34
C LEU A 76 12.05 8.27 0.99
N GLN A 77 11.18 9.24 1.27
CA GLN A 77 11.57 10.64 1.27
C GLN A 77 12.09 11.01 2.68
N ALA A 78 13.40 10.87 2.89
CA ALA A 78 14.04 11.02 4.21
C ALA A 78 13.65 12.32 4.94
N ALA A 79 13.60 13.45 4.22
CA ALA A 79 13.25 14.76 4.79
C ALA A 79 11.83 14.83 5.39
N SER A 80 10.86 14.11 4.81
CA SER A 80 9.47 14.11 5.26
C SER A 80 9.11 12.87 6.09
N GLY A 81 9.97 11.85 6.09
CA GLY A 81 9.69 10.56 6.69
C GLY A 81 8.52 9.82 6.02
N LYS A 82 8.14 10.19 4.79
CA LYS A 82 7.09 9.52 4.03
C LYS A 82 7.70 8.45 3.14
N MET A 83 7.21 7.22 3.27
CA MET A 83 7.52 6.14 2.34
C MET A 83 6.40 6.01 1.32
N PHE A 84 6.75 6.07 0.04
CA PHE A 84 5.86 5.77 -1.08
C PHE A 84 6.04 4.31 -1.46
N VAL A 85 4.94 3.56 -1.43
CA VAL A 85 4.91 2.13 -1.75
C VAL A 85 4.12 1.98 -3.03
N ASN A 86 4.80 1.57 -4.10
CA ASN A 86 4.21 1.28 -5.40
C ASN A 86 4.26 -0.23 -5.62
N LEU A 87 3.12 -0.85 -5.88
CA LEU A 87 3.02 -2.25 -6.26
C LEU A 87 2.37 -2.33 -7.64
N ARG A 88 3.04 -3.01 -8.57
CA ARG A 88 2.57 -3.15 -9.95
C ARG A 88 2.72 -4.57 -10.47
N GLU A 89 1.89 -4.92 -11.42
CA GLU A 89 2.03 -6.13 -12.23
C GLU A 89 2.87 -5.83 -13.48
N ASP A 90 3.92 -6.62 -13.72
CA ASP A 90 4.76 -6.44 -14.90
C ASP A 90 3.99 -6.79 -16.19
N GLY A 91 4.19 -5.99 -17.24
CA GLY A 91 3.43 -6.12 -18.49
C GLY A 91 1.95 -5.69 -18.42
N ASN A 92 1.45 -5.21 -17.27
CA ASN A 92 0.10 -4.66 -17.11
C ASN A 92 0.17 -3.25 -16.47
N SER A 93 0.46 -2.23 -17.27
CA SER A 93 0.66 -0.86 -16.80
C SER A 93 -0.55 -0.26 -16.07
N SER A 94 -1.77 -0.68 -16.41
CA SER A 94 -3.00 -0.29 -15.72
C SER A 94 -3.14 -0.87 -14.31
N ASN A 95 -2.44 -1.96 -14.00
CA ASN A 95 -2.49 -2.62 -12.70
C ASN A 95 -1.33 -2.16 -11.81
N THR A 96 -1.44 -0.89 -11.39
CA THR A 96 -0.48 -0.24 -10.50
C THR A 96 -1.22 0.41 -9.33
N HIS A 97 -0.81 0.11 -8.11
CA HIS A 97 -1.38 0.66 -6.88
C HIS A 97 -0.29 1.32 -6.04
N CYS A 98 -0.63 2.44 -5.41
CA CYS A 98 0.31 3.22 -4.62
C CYS A 98 -0.32 3.64 -3.29
N VAL A 99 0.46 3.59 -2.22
CA VAL A 99 0.09 4.12 -0.90
C VAL A 99 1.25 4.89 -0.28
N GLY A 100 0.94 5.99 0.41
CA GLY A 100 1.90 6.74 1.21
C GLY A 100 1.81 6.33 2.68
N LEU A 101 2.95 5.97 3.28
CA LEU A 101 3.07 5.58 4.67
C LEU A 101 3.93 6.60 5.42
N LEU A 102 3.59 6.91 6.67
CA LEU A 102 4.43 7.73 7.54
C LEU A 102 5.33 6.83 8.38
N LEU A 103 6.65 6.94 8.21
CA LEU A 103 7.63 6.06 8.83
C LEU A 103 7.53 6.07 10.36
N SER A 104 7.36 7.25 10.96
CA SER A 104 7.27 7.42 12.43
C SER A 104 6.05 6.72 13.06
N ARG A 105 5.05 6.35 12.26
CA ARG A 105 3.90 5.57 12.71
C ARG A 105 4.30 4.11 12.96
N TYR A 106 5.01 3.51 12.02
CA TYR A 106 5.30 2.08 12.00
C TYR A 106 6.69 1.70 12.52
N VAL A 107 7.63 2.64 12.54
CA VAL A 107 9.01 2.39 12.99
C VAL A 107 9.37 3.42 14.04
N LYS A 108 9.44 3.00 15.30
CA LYS A 108 9.87 3.84 16.41
C LYS A 108 11.39 3.79 16.50
N ARG A 109 12.09 4.92 16.67
CA ARG A 109 13.57 4.96 16.66
C ARG A 109 14.30 3.99 17.62
N PRO A 110 13.80 3.61 18.82
CA PRO A 110 14.49 2.58 19.61
C PRO A 110 14.36 1.17 19.01
N ALA A 111 13.48 0.94 18.02
CA ALA A 111 13.25 -0.34 17.38
C ALA A 111 14.51 -0.96 16.76
N LEU A 112 15.36 -0.13 16.14
CA LEU A 112 16.55 -0.62 15.44
C LEU A 112 17.62 -1.14 16.40
N ALA A 113 17.60 -0.70 17.66
CA ALA A 113 18.47 -1.20 18.72
C ALA A 113 17.98 -2.52 19.33
N SER A 114 16.72 -2.90 19.05
CA SER A 114 16.10 -4.11 19.60
C SER A 114 16.91 -5.36 19.25
N PRO A 115 17.11 -6.28 20.21
CA PRO A 115 17.75 -7.57 19.92
C PRO A 115 16.84 -8.52 19.14
N ASP A 116 15.52 -8.30 19.15
CA ASP A 116 14.52 -9.16 18.51
C ASP A 116 13.46 -8.38 17.73
N TRP A 117 12.65 -9.12 16.96
CA TRP A 117 11.59 -8.56 16.13
C TRP A 117 10.30 -8.22 16.88
N ARG A 118 10.28 -8.34 18.23
CA ARG A 118 9.04 -8.21 18.98
C ARG A 118 8.48 -6.80 18.89
N GLY A 119 7.20 -6.70 18.56
CA GLY A 119 6.51 -5.42 18.38
C GLY A 119 7.00 -4.61 17.16
N LEU A 120 7.72 -5.24 16.23
CA LEU A 120 8.17 -4.62 14.98
C LEU A 120 7.44 -5.23 13.77
N PRO A 121 6.91 -4.40 12.84
CA PRO A 121 6.74 -2.96 12.97
C PRO A 121 5.69 -2.61 14.04
N ALA A 122 5.73 -1.38 14.54
CA ALA A 122 4.64 -0.83 15.35
C ALA A 122 3.35 -0.80 14.52
N GLU A 123 2.20 -0.96 15.17
CA GLU A 123 0.89 -0.98 14.50
C GLU A 123 0.81 -1.99 13.33
N ALA A 124 1.41 -3.18 13.47
CA ALA A 124 1.48 -4.19 12.41
C ALA A 124 0.11 -4.54 11.81
N GLU A 125 -0.95 -4.63 12.63
CA GLU A 125 -2.32 -4.89 12.17
C GLU A 125 -2.87 -3.74 11.31
N ALA A 126 -2.62 -2.48 11.69
CA ALA A 126 -3.05 -1.32 10.90
C ALA A 126 -2.28 -1.22 9.59
N LEU A 127 -0.98 -1.57 9.60
CA LEU A 127 -0.17 -1.67 8.38
C LEU A 127 -0.71 -2.75 7.45
N GLU A 128 -0.99 -3.94 7.99
CA GLU A 128 -1.57 -5.06 7.24
C GLU A 128 -2.92 -4.70 6.62
N GLY A 129 -3.84 -4.14 7.40
CA GLY A 129 -5.16 -3.73 6.93
C GLY A 129 -5.06 -2.71 5.80
N MET A 130 -4.28 -1.65 6.00
CA MET A 130 -4.09 -0.60 4.98
C MET A 130 -3.45 -1.15 3.70
N PHE A 131 -2.36 -1.90 3.83
CA PHE A 131 -1.65 -2.47 2.69
C PHE A 131 -2.53 -3.45 1.92
N THR A 132 -3.31 -4.26 2.64
CA THR A 132 -4.23 -5.21 2.01
C THR A 132 -5.35 -4.49 1.27
N THR A 133 -6.05 -3.56 1.93
CA THR A 133 -7.20 -2.86 1.36
C THR A 133 -6.83 -2.00 0.15
N TYR A 134 -5.72 -1.26 0.22
CA TYR A 134 -5.41 -0.25 -0.80
C TYR A 134 -4.36 -0.71 -1.83
N VAL A 135 -3.66 -1.81 -1.58
CA VAL A 135 -2.56 -2.24 -2.45
C VAL A 135 -2.77 -3.66 -2.96
N THR A 136 -2.72 -4.69 -2.11
CA THR A 136 -2.70 -6.08 -2.60
C THR A 136 -4.06 -6.56 -3.11
N ALA A 137 -5.16 -6.22 -2.44
CA ALA A 137 -6.50 -6.59 -2.88
C ALA A 137 -6.85 -6.07 -4.29
N PRO A 138 -6.77 -4.75 -4.57
CA PRO A 138 -7.10 -4.24 -5.90
C PRO A 138 -6.11 -4.71 -6.98
N LEU A 139 -4.83 -4.93 -6.62
CA LEU A 139 -3.83 -5.51 -7.52
C LEU A 139 -4.24 -6.91 -8.00
N LEU A 140 -4.73 -7.74 -7.08
CA LEU A 140 -5.16 -9.10 -7.39
C LEU A 140 -6.47 -9.15 -8.16
N ALA A 141 -7.40 -8.24 -7.83
CA ALA A 141 -8.64 -8.10 -8.57
C ALA A 141 -8.41 -7.72 -10.05
N SER A 142 -7.31 -7.02 -10.33
CA SER A 142 -6.94 -6.55 -11.67
C SER A 142 -5.83 -7.39 -12.33
N ALA A 143 -5.39 -8.48 -11.69
CA ALA A 143 -4.26 -9.29 -12.16
C ALA A 143 -4.64 -10.12 -13.39
N VAL A 144 -3.70 -10.25 -14.34
CA VAL A 144 -3.92 -11.09 -15.52
C VAL A 144 -3.84 -12.57 -15.11
N PRO A 145 -4.92 -13.36 -15.28
CA PRO A 145 -4.90 -14.77 -14.92
C PRO A 145 -3.95 -15.55 -15.84
N SER A 146 -3.22 -16.52 -15.28
CA SER A 146 -2.47 -17.47 -16.09
C SER A 146 -3.45 -18.33 -16.90
N GLN A 147 -3.27 -18.41 -18.22
CA GLN A 147 -4.04 -19.32 -19.08
C GLN A 147 -3.59 -20.77 -18.83
N GLY A 148 -3.96 -21.33 -17.69
CA GLY A 148 -3.77 -22.75 -17.41
C GLY A 148 -4.70 -23.55 -18.31
N ARG A 149 -4.13 -24.36 -19.21
CA ARG A 149 -4.87 -25.42 -19.92
C ARG A 149 -5.32 -26.46 -18.89
N GLY A 150 -6.56 -26.33 -18.42
CA GLY A 150 -7.29 -27.39 -17.72
C GLY A 150 -7.11 -27.46 -16.21
N GLY A 151 -8.25 -27.48 -15.51
CA GLY A 151 -8.42 -28.29 -14.31
C GLY A 151 -8.59 -27.55 -12.99
N TYR A 152 -8.06 -26.34 -12.83
CA TYR A 152 -8.27 -25.56 -11.62
C TYR A 152 -8.91 -24.25 -12.01
N ALA A 153 -10.24 -24.20 -11.89
CA ALA A 153 -10.90 -22.94 -11.59
C ALA A 153 -10.23 -22.46 -10.30
N ALA A 154 -9.26 -21.54 -10.44
CA ALA A 154 -8.68 -20.83 -9.34
C ALA A 154 -9.83 -20.02 -8.74
N SER A 155 -10.57 -20.65 -7.82
CA SER A 155 -11.46 -19.93 -6.95
C SER A 155 -10.60 -18.84 -6.34
N LEU A 156 -10.94 -17.60 -6.65
CA LEU A 156 -10.45 -16.46 -5.89
C LEU A 156 -10.60 -16.89 -4.42
N PRO A 157 -9.52 -16.91 -3.62
CA PRO A 157 -9.61 -17.40 -2.27
C PRO A 157 -10.78 -16.70 -1.58
N GLN A 158 -11.63 -17.46 -0.89
CA GLN A 158 -12.96 -17.01 -0.43
C GLN A 158 -12.93 -15.65 0.29
N TRP A 159 -11.82 -15.33 0.96
CA TRP A 159 -11.60 -14.01 1.57
C TRP A 159 -11.63 -12.82 0.59
N LEU A 160 -11.32 -13.00 -0.70
CA LEU A 160 -11.50 -11.98 -1.75
C LEU A 160 -12.99 -11.73 -2.05
N ALA A 161 -13.84 -12.75 -1.89
CA ALA A 161 -15.29 -12.57 -1.97
C ALA A 161 -15.85 -11.95 -0.67
N GLU A 162 -15.15 -12.12 0.46
CA GLU A 162 -15.47 -11.52 1.75
C GLU A 162 -14.82 -10.14 1.95
N LEU A 163 -13.93 -9.71 1.05
CA LEU A 163 -13.48 -8.33 1.06
C LEU A 163 -14.72 -7.47 0.93
N PRO A 164 -15.00 -6.60 1.90
CA PRO A 164 -16.15 -5.72 1.79
C PRO A 164 -15.98 -4.98 0.46
N GLN A 165 -17.06 -4.86 -0.32
CA GLN A 165 -17.09 -4.06 -1.54
C GLN A 165 -16.95 -2.56 -1.22
N VAL A 166 -15.90 -2.20 -0.48
CA VAL A 166 -15.58 -0.85 -0.02
C VAL A 166 -15.25 0.04 -1.22
N LEU A 167 -14.96 -0.55 -2.38
CA LEU A 167 -14.78 0.19 -3.63
C LEU A 167 -16.10 0.47 -4.39
N HIS A 168 -17.27 0.02 -3.91
CA HIS A 168 -18.58 0.44 -4.45
C HIS A 168 -19.43 1.25 -3.45
N ARG A 169 -18.90 1.54 -2.27
CA ARG A 169 -19.59 2.32 -1.23
C ARG A 169 -18.81 3.54 -0.74
N ARG A 170 -17.97 4.12 -1.60
CA ARG A 170 -17.87 5.58 -1.61
C ARG A 170 -18.91 6.10 -2.58
N GLU A 171 -20.14 6.13 -2.09
CA GLU A 171 -20.98 7.29 -2.36
C GLU A 171 -20.08 8.48 -1.99
N VAL A 172 -19.47 9.08 -3.01
CA VAL A 172 -19.21 10.50 -2.96
C VAL A 172 -20.61 11.12 -2.93
N TYR A 173 -21.23 11.11 -1.74
CA TYR A 173 -22.11 12.19 -1.35
C TYR A 173 -21.20 13.42 -1.34
N ILE A 174 -20.96 13.98 -2.53
CA ILE A 174 -20.87 15.42 -2.64
C ILE A 174 -22.20 15.84 -2.04
N PRO A 175 -22.26 16.45 -0.86
CA PRO A 175 -23.54 16.86 -0.34
C PRO A 175 -24.13 17.79 -1.39
N LEU A 176 -25.22 17.33 -2.01
CA LEU A 176 -26.08 18.12 -2.90
C LEU A 176 -26.52 19.44 -2.21
N ALA A 177 -26.33 19.53 -0.89
CA ALA A 177 -26.43 20.75 -0.10
C ALA A 177 -25.50 21.89 -0.54
N VAL A 178 -24.28 21.63 -1.08
CA VAL A 178 -23.37 22.72 -1.52
C VAL A 178 -23.80 23.29 -2.87
N VAL A 179 -24.35 22.47 -3.77
CA VAL A 179 -24.90 22.97 -5.04
C VAL A 179 -26.24 23.69 -4.82
N ALA A 180 -27.06 23.21 -3.88
CA ALA A 180 -28.31 23.87 -3.52
C ALA A 180 -28.08 25.22 -2.80
N THR A 181 -27.09 25.34 -1.90
CA THR A 181 -26.78 26.63 -1.26
C THR A 181 -26.17 27.65 -2.24
N ALA A 182 -25.32 27.21 -3.17
CA ALA A 182 -24.79 28.10 -4.20
C ALA A 182 -25.90 28.66 -5.11
N ALA A 183 -26.89 27.83 -5.48
CA ALA A 183 -28.04 28.27 -6.28
C ALA A 183 -28.96 29.25 -5.53
N VAL A 184 -29.22 29.02 -4.23
CA VAL A 184 -30.05 29.92 -3.41
C VAL A 184 -29.35 31.27 -3.18
N VAL A 185 -28.04 31.29 -2.93
CA VAL A 185 -27.27 32.53 -2.77
C VAL A 185 -27.21 33.31 -4.09
N PHE A 186 -27.02 32.63 -5.22
CA PHE A 186 -27.02 33.29 -6.54
C PHE A 186 -28.40 33.88 -6.87
N PHE A 187 -29.48 33.19 -6.53
CA PHE A 187 -30.84 33.70 -6.75
C PHE A 187 -31.19 34.87 -5.81
N ALA A 188 -30.78 34.80 -4.54
CA ALA A 188 -31.00 35.86 -3.56
C ALA A 188 -30.19 37.14 -3.87
N LEU A 189 -28.97 37.00 -4.39
CA LEU A 189 -28.16 38.15 -4.82
C LEU A 189 -28.68 38.80 -6.10
N ARG A 190 -29.31 38.03 -6.99
CA ARG A 190 -29.88 38.54 -8.25
C ARG A 190 -31.21 39.27 -8.06
N GLN A 191 -31.91 39.03 -6.95
CA GLN A 191 -33.19 39.69 -6.65
C GLN A 191 -33.08 41.01 -5.89
N ARG A 192 -31.88 41.56 -5.65
CA ARG A 192 -31.80 42.93 -5.12
C ARG A 192 -32.26 43.91 -6.21
N PRO A 193 -33.43 44.55 -6.08
CA PRO A 193 -33.83 45.56 -7.02
C PRO A 193 -32.86 46.73 -6.87
N ASN A 194 -32.38 47.27 -8.00
CA ASN A 194 -31.71 48.56 -8.04
C ASN A 194 -32.69 49.60 -7.51
N VAL A 195 -32.59 49.90 -6.21
CA VAL A 195 -33.20 51.09 -5.64
C VAL A 195 -32.42 52.25 -6.25
N ALA A 196 -33.00 52.78 -7.33
CA ALA A 196 -32.54 53.98 -7.97
C ALA A 196 -32.44 55.08 -6.91
N GLN A 197 -31.21 55.54 -6.67
CA GLN A 197 -30.98 56.84 -6.04
C GLN A 197 -31.57 57.90 -6.97
N ASN A 198 -32.74 58.40 -6.61
CA ASN A 198 -33.28 59.63 -7.17
C ASN A 198 -33.65 60.55 -6.02
N ARG A 199 -32.77 61.53 -5.84
CA ARG A 199 -32.99 62.92 -5.38
C ARG A 199 -33.70 63.15 -4.05
#